data_AF-A0A2R4SW86-F1
#
_entry.id   AF-A0A2R4SW86-F1
#
_cell.length_a   1.000
_cell.length_b   1.000
_cell.length_c   1.000
_cell.angle_alpha   90.00
_cell.angle_beta   90.00
_cell.angle_gamma   90.00
#
_symmetry.space_group_name_H-M   'P 1'
#
loop_
_entity.id
_entity.type
_entity.pdbx_description
1 polymer ?
#
loop_
_entity_poly.entity_id
_entity_poly.type
_entity_poly.pdbx_seq_one_letter_code
_entity_poly.pdbx_strand_id
1 'polypeptide(L)'
;MTGYGYKLYRPFIWVLGLWGVGILVFYFAQDMGIMHATRTSPDKGHPYIADNCTTDYPCYIFWLYPLALLMPVLNLWLVSYWLPSLGVGWGWLYLVISLVYITLGWILGVALVAGVRHLLKTD
;
A
#
# COMPACT_ATOMS: atom_id res chain seq x y z
N MET A 1 9.67 31.75 -23.98
CA MET A 1 8.54 31.08 -23.32
C MET A 1 8.84 29.59 -23.28
N THR A 2 9.51 29.11 -22.25
CA THR A 2 9.79 27.68 -22.08
C THR A 2 8.61 27.06 -21.36
N GLY A 3 7.67 26.51 -22.13
CA GLY A 3 6.53 25.76 -21.62
C GLY A 3 7.02 24.51 -20.89
N TYR A 4 7.24 24.64 -19.58
CA TYR A 4 7.35 23.51 -18.66
C TYR A 4 5.94 22.94 -18.48
N GLY A 5 5.45 22.26 -19.52
CA GLY A 5 4.31 21.36 -19.39
C GLY A 5 4.71 20.30 -18.37
N TYR A 6 4.25 20.45 -17.13
CA TYR A 6 4.42 19.47 -16.08
C TYR A 6 3.72 18.20 -16.58
N LYS A 7 4.52 17.32 -17.16
CA LYS A 7 4.11 16.09 -17.82
C LYS A 7 3.52 15.16 -16.76
N LEU A 8 2.20 15.23 -16.58
CA LEU A 8 1.41 14.49 -15.60
C LEU A 8 1.65 12.96 -15.65
N TYR A 9 2.19 12.45 -16.76
CA TYR A 9 2.60 11.04 -16.88
C TYR A 9 3.78 10.65 -15.97
N ARG A 10 4.65 11.58 -15.57
CA ARG A 10 5.83 11.27 -14.72
C ARG A 10 5.46 10.66 -13.36
N PRO A 11 4.58 11.26 -12.55
CA PRO A 11 4.15 10.65 -11.29
C PRO A 11 3.43 9.31 -11.52
N PHE A 12 2.71 9.14 -12.64
CA PHE A 12 2.06 7.87 -12.96
C PHE A 12 3.07 6.73 -13.20
N ILE A 13 4.18 7.01 -13.90
CA ILE A 13 5.28 6.04 -14.09
C ILE A 13 5.90 5.66 -12.73
N TRP A 14 6.11 6.63 -11.84
CA TRP A 14 6.63 6.36 -10.50
C TRP A 14 5.69 5.48 -9.67
N VAL A 15 4.38 5.75 -9.70
CA VAL A 15 3.38 4.91 -9.03
C VAL A 15 3.40 3.50 -9.58
N LEU A 16 3.43 3.32 -10.90
CA LEU A 16 3.52 2.00 -11.52
C LEU A 16 4.81 1.26 -11.15
N GLY A 17 5.94 1.95 -11.11
CA GLY A 17 7.22 1.38 -10.71
C GLY A 17 7.21 0.93 -9.24
N LEU A 18 6.77 1.81 -8.33
CA LEU A 18 6.62 1.49 -6.92
C LEU A 18 5.61 0.36 -6.70
N TRP A 19 4.51 0.35 -7.44
CA TRP A 19 3.54 -0.72 -7.40
C TRP A 19 4.17 -2.07 -7.79
N GLY A 20 4.91 -2.12 -8.89
CA GLY A 20 5.60 -3.33 -9.35
C GLY A 20 6.61 -3.87 -8.32
N VAL A 21 7.41 -2.99 -7.72
CA VAL A 21 8.33 -3.36 -6.64
C VAL A 21 7.55 -3.87 -5.43
N GLY A 22 6.45 -3.19 -5.09
CA GLY A 22 5.58 -3.55 -3.97
C GLY A 22 4.99 -4.94 -4.12
N ILE A 23 4.54 -5.32 -5.33
CA ILE A 23 4.03 -6.67 -5.61
C ILE A 23 5.06 -7.71 -5.21
N LEU A 24 6.32 -7.56 -5.64
CA LEU A 24 7.38 -8.53 -5.32
C LEU A 24 7.63 -8.61 -3.82
N VAL A 25 7.79 -7.46 -3.17
CA VAL A 25 8.05 -7.41 -1.72
C VAL A 25 6.91 -8.05 -0.94
N PHE A 26 5.66 -7.66 -1.20
CA PHE A 26 4.51 -8.13 -0.44
C PHE A 26 4.04 -9.53 -0.82
N TYR A 27 4.47 -10.05 -1.98
CA TYR A 27 4.39 -11.47 -2.32
C TYR A 27 5.31 -12.30 -1.42
N PHE A 28 6.57 -11.90 -1.23
CA PHE A 28 7.48 -12.57 -0.29
C PHE A 28 7.00 -12.45 1.16
N ALA A 29 6.37 -11.34 1.54
CA ALA A 29 5.77 -11.18 2.86
C ALA A 29 4.68 -12.22 3.14
N GLN A 30 3.90 -12.58 2.12
CA GLN A 30 2.86 -13.61 2.21
C GLN A 30 3.48 -15.00 2.33
N ASP A 31 4.43 -15.33 1.45
CA ASP A 31 5.12 -16.63 1.44
C ASP A 31 5.86 -16.91 2.76
N MET A 32 6.42 -15.88 3.40
CA MET A 32 7.06 -15.97 4.71
C MET A 32 6.10 -15.96 5.90
N GLY A 33 4.79 -15.83 5.68
CA GLY A 33 3.78 -15.80 6.74
C GLY A 33 3.88 -14.58 7.66
N ILE A 34 4.42 -13.45 7.17
CA ILE A 34 4.68 -12.25 7.98
C ILE A 34 3.42 -11.40 8.17
N MET A 35 2.45 -11.54 7.26
CA MET A 35 1.17 -10.84 7.30
C MET A 35 0.22 -11.49 8.29
N HIS A 36 -0.10 -10.77 9.36
CA HIS A 36 -1.05 -11.20 10.36
C HIS A 36 -2.31 -10.34 10.34
N ALA A 37 -3.42 -10.98 10.71
CA ALA A 37 -4.67 -10.29 10.91
C ALA A 37 -4.62 -9.37 12.13
N THR A 38 -5.20 -8.18 11.98
CA THR A 38 -5.32 -7.18 13.05
C THR A 38 -6.43 -7.49 14.03
N ARG A 39 -7.47 -8.20 13.60
CA ARG A 39 -8.61 -8.56 14.45
C ARG A 39 -8.52 -10.01 14.88
N THR A 40 -8.97 -10.27 16.11
CA THR A 40 -9.07 -11.61 16.67
C THR A 40 -10.20 -12.40 16.01
N SER A 41 -9.93 -13.64 15.64
CA SER A 41 -10.94 -14.56 15.11
C SER A 41 -12.03 -14.83 16.16
N PRO A 42 -13.32 -14.88 15.77
CA PRO A 42 -14.42 -15.26 16.65
C PRO A 42 -14.31 -16.74 17.08
N ASP A 43 -13.62 -17.57 16.29
CA ASP A 43 -13.38 -18.98 16.61
C ASP A 43 -12.06 -19.16 17.39
N LYS A 44 -12.21 -19.17 18.72
CA LYS A 44 -11.35 -19.85 19.72
C LYS A 44 -9.85 -19.97 19.40
N GLY A 45 -9.17 -18.84 19.18
CA GLY A 45 -7.72 -18.74 19.38
C GLY A 45 -6.81 -19.11 18.20
N HIS A 46 -7.35 -19.28 16.99
CA HIS A 46 -6.53 -19.36 15.78
C HIS A 46 -6.50 -18.01 15.06
N PRO A 47 -5.32 -17.43 14.77
CA PRO A 47 -5.24 -16.19 13.98
C PRO A 47 -5.71 -16.45 12.55
N TYR A 48 -6.37 -15.47 11.92
CA TYR A 48 -6.68 -15.57 10.49
C TYR A 48 -5.38 -15.65 9.69
N ILE A 49 -5.35 -16.60 8.75
CA ILE A 49 -4.19 -16.86 7.89
C ILE A 49 -4.46 -16.18 6.54
N ALA A 50 -3.45 -15.49 5.99
CA ALA A 50 -3.56 -14.76 4.72
C ALA A 50 -4.11 -15.61 3.55
N ASP A 51 -3.79 -16.90 3.54
CA ASP A 51 -4.18 -17.85 2.49
C ASP A 51 -5.57 -18.46 2.67
N ASN A 52 -6.20 -18.28 3.83
CA ASN A 52 -7.51 -18.86 4.12
C ASN A 52 -8.49 -17.77 4.57
N CYS A 53 -9.25 -17.24 3.61
CA CYS A 53 -10.27 -16.26 3.89
C CYS A 53 -11.57 -16.88 4.40
N THR A 54 -12.27 -16.11 5.23
CA THR A 54 -13.56 -16.46 5.80
C THR A 54 -14.60 -15.44 5.35
N THR A 55 -15.88 -15.74 5.50
CA THR A 55 -16.96 -14.81 5.11
C THR A 55 -16.88 -13.48 5.89
N ASP A 56 -16.31 -13.50 7.10
CA ASP A 56 -16.15 -12.34 7.97
C ASP A 56 -14.81 -11.61 7.81
N TYR A 57 -13.85 -12.19 7.08
CA TYR A 57 -12.49 -11.65 6.93
C TYR A 57 -11.98 -11.71 5.48
N PRO A 58 -11.70 -10.57 4.83
CA PRO A 58 -11.33 -10.54 3.43
C PRO A 58 -9.96 -11.19 3.19
N CYS A 59 -9.82 -11.89 2.06
CA CYS A 59 -8.56 -12.51 1.64
C CYS A 59 -7.46 -11.45 1.50
N TYR A 60 -6.22 -11.82 1.84
CA TYR A 60 -5.08 -10.97 1.55
C TYR A 60 -4.77 -11.01 0.05
N ILE A 61 -4.68 -9.83 -0.58
CA ILE A 61 -4.37 -9.70 -2.00
C ILE A 61 -3.03 -8.97 -2.13
N PHE A 62 -1.94 -9.73 -2.27
CA PHE A 62 -0.58 -9.21 -2.30
C PHE A 62 -0.34 -8.11 -3.35
N TRP A 63 -0.99 -8.21 -4.52
CA TRP A 63 -0.78 -7.24 -5.60
C TRP A 63 -1.55 -5.93 -5.39
N LEU A 64 -2.65 -5.98 -4.65
CA LEU A 64 -3.50 -4.82 -4.37
C LEU A 64 -3.02 -4.08 -3.11
N TYR A 65 -2.42 -4.79 -2.16
CA TYR A 65 -1.88 -4.25 -0.92
C TYR A 65 -0.93 -3.05 -1.11
N PRO A 66 0.10 -3.08 -1.98
CA PRO A 66 0.97 -1.92 -2.23
C PRO A 66 0.23 -0.72 -2.83
N LEU A 67 -0.83 -0.93 -3.64
CA LEU A 67 -1.67 0.18 -4.13
C LEU A 67 -2.45 0.82 -2.99
N ALA A 68 -3.00 0.00 -2.10
CA ALA A 68 -3.70 0.49 -0.91
C ALA A 68 -2.78 1.32 0.00
N LEU A 69 -1.49 0.98 0.07
CA LEU A 69 -0.51 1.78 0.80
C LEU A 69 -0.15 3.10 0.08
N LEU A 70 0.01 3.08 -1.25
CA LEU A 70 0.34 4.27 -2.04
C LEU A 70 -0.84 5.24 -2.19
N MET A 71 -2.07 4.76 -2.08
CA MET A 71 -3.28 5.54 -2.22
C MET A 71 -4.09 5.54 -0.92
N PRO A 72 -3.62 6.22 0.15
CA PRO A 72 -4.32 6.23 1.43
C PRO A 72 -5.73 6.83 1.34
N VAL A 73 -5.99 7.65 0.33
CA VAL A 73 -7.32 8.24 0.06
C VAL A 73 -8.33 7.19 -0.43
N LEU A 74 -7.87 6.20 -1.19
CA LEU A 74 -8.68 5.07 -1.62
C LEU A 74 -8.62 4.04 -0.50
N ASN A 75 -9.45 4.20 0.53
CA ASN A 75 -9.52 3.24 1.62
C ASN A 75 -10.02 1.88 1.11
N LEU A 76 -9.09 1.03 0.67
CA LEU A 76 -9.35 -0.32 0.17
C LEU A 76 -9.55 -1.34 1.29
N TRP A 77 -9.56 -0.89 2.56
CA TRP A 77 -9.73 -1.68 3.79
C TRP A 77 -8.67 -2.77 4.04
N LEU A 78 -7.90 -3.19 3.03
CA LEU A 78 -6.85 -4.22 3.12
C LEU A 78 -5.84 -3.94 4.23
N VAL A 79 -5.36 -2.69 4.32
CA VAL A 79 -4.37 -2.25 5.32
C VAL A 79 -4.97 -2.22 6.73
N SER A 80 -6.30 -2.16 6.87
CA SER A 80 -6.97 -2.25 8.17
C SER A 80 -7.10 -3.68 8.69
N TYR A 81 -7.06 -4.67 7.78
CA TYR A 81 -7.18 -6.09 8.11
C TYR A 81 -5.82 -6.79 8.16
N TRP A 82 -4.86 -6.42 7.32
CA TRP A 82 -3.57 -7.10 7.24
C TRP A 82 -2.46 -6.16 7.62
N LEU A 83 -1.67 -6.53 8.64
CA LEU A 83 -0.46 -5.80 9.01
C LEU A 83 0.72 -6.76 9.24
N PRO A 84 1.94 -6.34 8.89
CA PRO A 84 3.15 -7.08 9.23
C PRO A 84 3.39 -7.05 10.74
N SER A 85 3.62 -8.23 11.34
CA SER A 85 3.84 -8.36 12.78
C SER A 85 5.30 -8.09 13.17
N LEU A 86 5.51 -7.32 14.24
CA LEU A 86 6.84 -7.07 14.82
C LEU A 86 7.44 -8.31 15.51
N GLY A 87 6.61 -9.29 15.86
CA GLY A 87 7.00 -10.45 16.67
C GLY A 87 7.57 -11.62 15.88
N VAL A 88 7.59 -11.57 14.54
CA VAL A 88 7.95 -12.71 13.70
C VAL A 88 8.99 -12.30 12.64
N GLY A 89 10.19 -12.89 12.75
CA GLY A 89 11.25 -12.80 11.73
C GLY A 89 11.55 -11.38 11.26
N TRP A 90 11.39 -11.16 9.95
CA TRP A 90 11.66 -9.88 9.27
C TRP A 90 10.46 -8.91 9.27
N GLY A 91 9.40 -9.17 10.04
CA GLY A 91 8.17 -8.38 9.98
C GLY A 91 8.33 -6.91 10.35
N TRP A 92 9.30 -6.56 11.20
CA TRP A 92 9.66 -5.16 11.45
C TRP A 92 10.12 -4.43 10.18
N LEU A 93 10.87 -5.11 9.30
CA LEU A 93 11.35 -4.52 8.04
C LEU A 93 10.17 -4.26 7.10
N TYR A 94 9.23 -5.21 6.99
CA TYR A 94 8.02 -5.03 6.20
C TYR A 94 7.12 -3.93 6.73
N LEU A 95 7.11 -3.71 8.05
CA LEU A 95 6.42 -2.58 8.67
C LEU A 95 7.07 -1.25 8.24
N VAL A 96 8.39 -1.14 8.32
CA VAL A 96 9.13 0.04 7.84
C VAL A 96 8.89 0.28 6.34
N ILE A 97 8.93 -0.78 5.52
CA ILE A 97 8.62 -0.68 4.09
C ILE A 97 7.19 -0.16 3.89
N SER A 98 6.21 -0.67 4.63
CA SER A 98 4.82 -0.22 4.55
C SER A 98 4.69 1.28 4.87
N LEU A 99 5.41 1.77 5.89
CA LEU A 99 5.46 3.19 6.22
C LEU A 99 6.10 4.03 5.11
N VAL A 100 7.17 3.53 4.48
CA VAL A 100 7.79 4.17 3.31
C VAL A 100 6.78 4.29 2.16
N TYR A 101 6.01 3.24 1.87
CA TYR A 101 4.97 3.30 0.83
C TYR A 101 3.87 4.31 1.16
N ILE A 102 3.41 4.37 2.42
CA ILE A 102 2.40 5.34 2.86
C ILE A 102 2.92 6.77 2.70
N THR A 103 4.15 7.05 3.17
CA THR A 103 4.77 8.38 3.04
C THR A 103 4.98 8.79 1.59
N LEU A 104 5.41 7.86 0.73
CA LEU A 104 5.48 8.09 -0.73
C LEU A 104 4.11 8.40 -1.32
N GLY A 105 3.07 7.68 -0.89
CA GLY A 105 1.68 7.94 -1.28
C GLY A 105 1.22 9.36 -0.95
N TRP A 106 1.53 9.84 0.26
CA TRP A 106 1.26 11.22 0.66
C TRP A 106 2.02 12.25 -0.16
N ILE A 107 3.32 12.03 -0.40
CA ILE A 107 4.14 12.92 -1.22
C ILE A 107 3.57 13.02 -2.65
N LEU A 108 3.22 11.89 -3.26
CA LEU A 108 2.63 11.83 -4.59
C LEU A 108 1.25 12.50 -4.64
N GLY A 109 0.41 12.27 -3.62
CA GLY A 109 -0.89 12.92 -3.50
C GLY A 109 -0.78 14.44 -3.41
N VAL A 110 0.11 14.95 -2.56
CA VAL A 110 0.35 16.41 -2.43
C VAL A 110 0.95 16.98 -3.72
N ALA A 111 1.91 16.28 -4.33
CA ALA A 111 2.52 16.70 -5.60
C ALA A 111 1.48 16.78 -6.73
N LEU A 112 0.53 15.85 -6.78
CA LEU A 112 -0.58 15.87 -7.75
C LEU A 112 -1.45 17.11 -7.55
N VAL A 113 -1.90 17.38 -6.31
CA VAL A 113 -2.75 18.55 -6.00
C VAL A 113 -2.00 19.85 -6.30
N ALA A 114 -0.72 19.94 -5.95
CA ALA A 114 0.12 21.09 -6.25
C ALA A 114 0.27 21.30 -7.78
N GLY A 115 0.48 20.23 -8.54
CA GLY A 115 0.57 20.26 -10.00
C GLY A 115 -0.73 20.72 -10.65
N VAL A 116 -1.88 20.19 -10.22
CA VAL A 116 -3.20 20.60 -10.74
C VAL A 116 -3.47 22.07 -10.42
N ARG A 117 -3.18 22.53 -9.19
CA ARG A 117 -3.33 23.94 -8.82
C ARG A 117 -2.45 24.87 -9.63
N HIS A 118 -1.24 24.45 -9.99
CA HIS A 118 -0.35 25.24 -10.83
C HIS A 118 -0.91 25.41 -12.23
N LEU A 119 -1.43 24.33 -12.84
CA LEU A 119 -2.06 24.35 -14.16
C LEU A 119 -3.27 25.30 -14.21
N LEU A 120 -4.14 25.23 -13.20
CA LEU A 120 -5.34 26.08 -13.11
C LEU A 120 -5.04 27.56 -12.87
N LYS A 121 -3.85 27.92 -12.37
CA LYS A 121 -3.44 29.32 -12.16
C LYS A 121 -2.81 29.97 -13.39
N THR A 122 -2.49 29.17 -14.40
CA THR A 122 -1.85 29.61 -15.65
C THR A 122 -2.83 29.87 -16.79
N ASP A 123 -4.12 29.61 -16.58
CA ASP A 123 -5.25 30.13 -17.38
C ASP A 123 -5.84 31.38 -16.71
#